data_AF-F0Z269-F1
#
_entry.id   AF-F0Z269-F1
#
_cell.length_a   1.000
_cell.length_b   1.000
_cell.length_c   1.000
_cell.angle_alpha   90.00
_cell.angle_beta   90.00
_cell.angle_gamma   90.00
#
_symmetry.space_group_name_H-M   'P 1'
#
loop_
_entity.id
_entity.type
_entity.pdbx_description
1 polymer ?
#
loop_
_entity_poly.entity_id
_entity_poly.type
_entity_poly.pdbx_seq_one_letter_code
_entity_poly.pdbx_strand_id
1 'polypeptide(L)'
;MAFHRYNFLHLTGVKINTSLVASAIHFYEKCLNRRLNEDDFSFSRDGSTGQKLEILESMMQIKRNVTMIGDFTDRGPKLYSEKAAGSICACIGFVKDWNTRLNVPNTLLKKDIRDVTASPVQKVYAVIAKGYTEEKYSVLEKVDKNLNLTGVFFLEEIERMLNRESL
;
A
#
# COMPACT_ATOMS: atom_id res chain seq x y z
N MET A 1 -4.45 -6.82 2.12
CA MET A 1 -4.42 -5.88 0.98
C MET A 1 -4.05 -6.64 -0.28
N ALA A 2 -4.49 -6.17 -1.45
CA ALA A 2 -4.07 -6.69 -2.75
C ALA A 2 -3.49 -5.55 -3.59
N PHE A 3 -2.57 -5.90 -4.49
CA PHE A 3 -2.02 -4.97 -5.47
C PHE A 3 -2.41 -5.45 -6.87
N HIS A 4 -3.04 -4.57 -7.63
CA HIS A 4 -3.32 -4.81 -9.05
C HIS A 4 -2.49 -3.86 -9.91
N ARG A 5 -2.24 -4.28 -11.16
CA ARG A 5 -1.43 -3.52 -12.12
C ARG A 5 -1.92 -2.08 -12.30
N TYR A 6 -3.23 -1.88 -12.30
CA TYR A 6 -3.83 -0.55 -12.43
C TYR A 6 -3.58 0.36 -11.21
N ASN A 7 -3.27 -0.19 -10.03
CA ASN A 7 -2.91 0.61 -8.86
C ASN A 7 -1.52 1.26 -8.98
N PHE A 8 -0.63 0.71 -9.81
CA PHE A 8 0.74 1.20 -9.91
C PHE A 8 0.81 2.67 -10.31
N LEU A 9 -0.06 3.10 -11.23
CA LEU A 9 -0.11 4.48 -11.68
C LEU A 9 -0.40 5.47 -10.53
N HIS A 10 -1.25 5.08 -9.57
CA HIS A 10 -1.53 5.89 -8.38
C HIS A 10 -0.30 6.04 -7.48
N LEU A 11 0.55 5.02 -7.43
CA LEU A 11 1.77 5.01 -6.61
C LEU A 11 2.90 5.83 -7.22
N THR A 12 2.97 5.94 -8.54
CA THR A 12 3.97 6.81 -9.21
C THR A 12 3.51 8.26 -9.28
N GLY A 13 2.19 8.50 -9.43
CA GLY A 13 1.63 9.85 -9.58
C GLY A 13 2.01 10.55 -10.89
N VAL A 14 2.50 9.81 -11.88
CA VAL A 14 2.71 10.34 -13.24
C VAL A 14 1.37 10.47 -13.95
N LYS A 15 1.32 11.33 -14.97
CA LYS A 15 0.18 11.45 -15.88
C LYS A 15 0.54 10.80 -17.20
N ILE A 16 -0.16 9.71 -17.54
CA ILE A 16 0.08 9.01 -18.81
C ILE A 16 -0.38 9.84 -20.00
N ASN A 17 0.34 9.74 -21.10
CA ASN A 17 -0.07 10.26 -22.39
C ASN A 17 -1.00 9.25 -23.07
N THR A 18 -2.31 9.54 -23.07
CA THR A 18 -3.34 8.57 -23.49
C THR A 18 -3.31 8.24 -24.99
N SER A 19 -2.62 9.03 -25.82
CA SER A 19 -2.40 8.70 -27.23
C SER A 19 -1.36 7.60 -27.45
N LEU A 20 -0.44 7.41 -26.49
CA LEU A 20 0.64 6.42 -26.55
C LEU A 20 0.42 5.27 -25.57
N VAL A 21 -0.24 5.55 -24.44
CA VAL A 21 -0.47 4.62 -23.34
C VAL A 21 -1.96 4.52 -23.05
N ALA A 22 -2.58 3.49 -23.60
CA ALA A 22 -4.03 3.26 -23.50
C ALA A 22 -4.59 3.13 -22.07
N SER A 23 -3.79 2.69 -21.09
CA SER A 23 -4.29 2.47 -19.71
C SER A 23 -3.17 2.41 -18.67
N ALA A 24 -3.56 2.46 -17.39
CA ALA A 24 -2.64 2.19 -16.27
C ALA A 24 -2.02 0.78 -16.31
N ILE A 25 -2.75 -0.21 -16.87
CA ILE A 25 -2.23 -1.57 -17.06
C ILE A 25 -1.15 -1.57 -18.14
N HIS A 26 -1.41 -0.91 -19.28
CA HIS A 26 -0.44 -0.78 -20.36
C HIS A 26 0.83 -0.02 -19.89
N PHE A 27 0.66 1.02 -19.07
CA PHE A 27 1.77 1.71 -18.41
C PHE A 27 2.61 0.74 -17.57
N TYR A 28 1.98 -0.05 -16.70
CA TYR A 28 2.67 -1.03 -15.86
C TYR A 28 3.42 -2.09 -16.68
N GLU A 29 2.81 -2.58 -17.77
CA GLU A 29 3.43 -3.55 -18.66
C GLU A 29 4.63 -2.98 -19.42
N LYS A 30 4.57 -1.72 -19.86
CA LYS A 30 5.71 -1.00 -20.42
C LYS A 30 6.87 -0.89 -19.41
N CYS A 31 6.58 -0.60 -18.14
CA CYS A 31 7.59 -0.57 -17.07
C CYS A 31 8.28 -1.94 -16.93
N LEU A 32 7.51 -3.02 -16.81
CA LEU A 32 8.06 -4.37 -16.65
C LEU A 32 8.91 -4.81 -17.85
N ASN A 33 8.47 -4.45 -19.05
CA ASN A 33 9.14 -4.81 -20.30
C ASN A 33 10.31 -3.88 -20.67
N ARG A 34 10.64 -2.90 -19.81
CA ARG A 34 11.67 -1.87 -20.08
C ARG A 34 11.43 -1.11 -21.39
N ARG A 35 10.15 -0.80 -21.66
CA ARG A 35 9.64 -0.15 -22.88
C ARG A 35 8.94 1.18 -22.60
N LEU A 36 9.17 1.74 -21.42
CA LEU A 36 8.64 3.04 -21.04
C LEU A 36 9.55 4.15 -21.59
N ASN A 37 8.98 5.05 -22.38
CA ASN A 37 9.65 6.20 -22.97
C ASN A 37 9.28 7.48 -22.22
N GLU A 38 10.05 8.56 -22.41
CA GLU A 38 9.76 9.86 -21.80
C GLU A 38 8.40 10.43 -22.27
N ASP A 39 8.04 10.24 -23.54
CA ASP A 39 6.77 10.74 -24.10
C ASP A 39 5.52 9.98 -23.59
N ASP A 40 5.71 8.81 -22.97
CA ASP A 40 4.62 7.97 -22.46
C ASP A 40 3.91 8.60 -21.25
N PHE A 41 4.55 9.54 -20.55
CA PHE A 41 4.00 10.17 -19.36
C PHE A 41 4.60 11.56 -19.09
N SER A 42 4.00 12.29 -18.16
CA SER A 42 4.52 13.56 -17.66
C SER A 42 4.40 13.63 -16.14
N PHE A 43 5.22 14.49 -15.53
CA PHE A 43 5.13 14.75 -14.09
C PHE A 43 3.99 15.72 -13.78
N SER A 44 3.37 15.53 -12.62
CA SER A 44 2.40 16.48 -12.09
C SER A 44 3.09 17.80 -11.73
N ARG A 45 2.46 18.93 -12.08
CA ARG A 45 3.01 20.28 -11.88
C ARG A 45 3.15 20.69 -10.41
N ASP A 46 2.46 19.99 -9.52
CA ASP A 46 2.48 20.23 -8.06
C ASP A 46 3.67 19.54 -7.35
N GLY A 47 4.55 18.87 -8.10
CA GLY A 47 5.71 18.16 -7.55
C GLY A 47 5.39 16.83 -6.86
N SER A 48 4.11 16.42 -6.79
CA SER A 48 3.69 15.20 -6.11
C SER A 48 4.30 13.93 -6.73
N THR A 49 4.52 13.92 -8.06
CA THR A 49 5.17 12.81 -8.75
C THR A 49 6.58 12.57 -8.23
N GLY A 50 7.39 13.63 -8.08
CA GLY A 50 8.76 13.51 -7.57
C GLY A 50 8.79 12.97 -6.15
N GLN A 51 7.94 13.50 -5.28
CA GLN A 51 7.81 13.02 -3.89
C GLN A 51 7.44 11.54 -3.82
N LYS A 52 6.52 11.07 -4.68
CA LYS A 52 6.11 9.68 -4.75
C LYS A 52 7.23 8.76 -5.22
N LEU A 53 7.90 9.13 -6.32
CA LEU A 53 8.98 8.33 -6.90
C LEU A 53 10.17 8.17 -5.94
N GLU A 54 10.47 9.20 -5.15
CA GLU A 54 11.55 9.17 -4.15
C GLU A 54 11.36 8.08 -3.08
N ILE A 55 10.12 7.82 -2.66
CA ILE A 55 9.80 6.84 -1.62
C ILE A 55 9.28 5.51 -2.18
N LEU A 56 9.00 5.42 -3.48
CA LEU A 56 8.30 4.29 -4.10
C LEU A 56 8.95 2.95 -3.78
N GLU A 57 10.25 2.82 -4.05
CA GLU A 57 11.00 1.59 -3.84
C GLU A 57 10.95 1.15 -2.36
N SER A 58 11.21 2.07 -1.44
CA SER A 58 11.20 1.78 0.00
C SER A 58 9.81 1.33 0.48
N MET A 59 8.75 1.90 -0.10
CA MET A 59 7.37 1.61 0.26
C MET A 59 6.83 0.32 -0.37
N MET A 60 7.49 -0.23 -1.40
CA MET A 60 7.18 -1.58 -1.88
C MET A 60 7.50 -2.66 -0.85
N GLN A 61 8.35 -2.35 0.15
CA GLN A 61 8.68 -3.22 1.28
C GLN A 61 7.81 -2.95 2.52
N ILE A 62 6.64 -2.30 2.35
CA ILE A 62 5.77 -1.90 3.47
C ILE A 62 5.41 -3.07 4.41
N LYS A 63 5.24 -4.30 3.89
CA LYS A 63 4.90 -5.46 4.72
C LYS A 63 5.92 -5.75 5.83
N ARG A 64 7.17 -5.36 5.63
CA ARG A 64 8.28 -5.54 6.59
C ARG A 64 8.52 -4.28 7.42
N ASN A 65 8.32 -3.12 6.80
CA ASN A 65 8.76 -1.84 7.35
C ASN A 65 7.64 -1.02 8.01
N VAL A 66 6.37 -1.36 7.80
CA VAL A 66 5.23 -0.64 8.40
C VAL A 66 5.34 -0.62 9.92
N THR A 67 5.06 0.53 10.53
CA THR A 67 5.07 0.68 11.99
C THR A 67 3.72 1.10 12.55
N MET A 68 2.90 1.75 11.72
CA MET A 68 1.65 2.39 12.14
C MET A 68 0.56 2.20 11.07
N ILE A 69 -0.69 2.21 11.53
CA ILE A 69 -1.91 2.17 10.71
C ILE A 69 -2.98 3.05 11.35
N GLY A 70 -3.80 3.72 10.54
CA GLY A 70 -4.90 4.55 11.06
C GLY A 70 -5.93 4.88 10.00
N ASP A 71 -7.06 5.43 10.45
CA ASP A 71 -8.08 6.00 9.57
C ASP A 71 -7.54 7.27 8.92
N PHE A 72 -7.61 7.33 7.60
CA PHE A 72 -7.15 8.50 6.87
C PHE A 72 -8.08 9.68 7.15
N THR A 73 -7.51 10.86 7.36
CA THR A 73 -8.26 12.10 7.53
C THR A 73 -8.01 13.00 6.34
N ASP A 74 -9.06 13.64 5.85
CA ASP A 74 -9.03 14.56 4.70
C ASP A 74 -8.31 15.89 5.02
N ARG A 75 -7.33 15.89 5.92
CA ARG A 75 -6.50 17.05 6.27
C ARG A 75 -5.44 17.36 5.19
N GLY A 76 -5.70 16.98 3.94
CA GLY A 76 -4.79 17.11 2.81
C GLY A 76 -5.52 17.38 1.48
N PRO A 77 -4.77 17.67 0.39
CA PRO A 77 -5.37 18.06 -0.88
C PRO A 77 -6.12 16.88 -1.53
N LYS A 78 -7.44 17.00 -1.74
CA LYS A 78 -8.32 16.18 -2.60
C LYS A 78 -7.88 14.71 -2.81
N LEU A 79 -7.59 13.99 -1.73
CA LEU A 79 -7.18 12.59 -1.79
C LEU A 79 -8.12 11.79 -0.90
N TYR A 80 -9.01 11.02 -1.53
CA TYR A 80 -9.85 10.08 -0.81
C TYR A 80 -9.06 8.81 -0.53
N SER A 81 -8.84 8.47 0.74
CA SER A 81 -8.34 7.16 1.18
C SER A 81 -9.11 6.77 2.45
N GLU A 82 -9.18 5.48 2.75
CA GLU A 82 -9.91 4.98 3.93
C GLU A 82 -8.94 4.71 5.09
N LYS A 83 -7.87 3.96 4.82
CA LYS A 83 -6.82 3.64 5.79
C LYS A 83 -5.48 4.08 5.26
N ALA A 84 -4.61 4.58 6.12
CA ALA A 84 -3.19 4.71 5.81
C ALA A 84 -2.36 3.78 6.67
N ALA A 85 -1.32 3.21 6.08
CA ALA A 85 -0.30 2.46 6.81
C ALA A 85 1.10 2.91 6.39
N GLY A 86 2.01 3.00 7.34
CA GLY A 86 3.34 3.55 7.09
C GLY A 86 4.15 3.79 8.35
N SER A 87 5.01 4.78 8.27
CA SER A 87 5.90 5.25 9.33
C SER A 87 5.90 6.78 9.41
N ILE A 88 6.85 7.34 10.16
CA ILE A 88 7.09 8.79 10.20
C ILE A 88 7.71 9.34 8.90
N CYS A 89 8.23 8.47 8.03
CA CYS A 89 8.89 8.88 6.79
C CYS A 89 7.92 8.92 5.59
N ALA A 90 7.02 7.95 5.52
CA ALA A 90 6.12 7.76 4.39
C ALA A 90 4.95 6.81 4.73
N CYS A 91 3.85 6.92 4.00
CA CYS A 91 2.70 6.02 4.12
C CYS A 91 2.02 5.72 2.78
N ILE A 92 1.37 4.56 2.71
CA ILE A 92 0.47 4.18 1.63
C ILE A 92 -0.97 4.35 2.11
N GLY A 93 -1.81 4.96 1.27
CA GLY A 93 -3.26 4.98 1.46
C GLY A 93 -3.93 3.79 0.76
N PHE A 94 -4.95 3.25 1.41
CA PHE A 94 -5.75 2.12 0.96
C PHE A 94 -7.22 2.47 0.91
N VAL A 95 -7.90 1.95 -0.11
CA VAL A 95 -9.36 1.99 -0.27
C VAL A 95 -9.88 0.60 -0.55
N LYS A 96 -11.11 0.32 -0.14
CA LYS A 96 -11.79 -0.91 -0.51
C LYS A 96 -12.22 -0.87 -1.98
N ASP A 97 -11.63 -1.75 -2.79
CA ASP A 97 -12.03 -1.93 -4.17
C ASP A 97 -13.45 -2.50 -4.26
N TRP A 98 -14.30 -1.90 -5.09
CA TRP A 98 -15.71 -2.29 -5.17
C TRP A 98 -15.91 -3.69 -5.77
N ASN A 99 -15.05 -4.04 -6.74
CA ASN A 99 -15.18 -5.29 -7.51
C ASN A 99 -14.70 -6.49 -6.72
N THR A 100 -13.51 -6.39 -6.12
CA THR A 100 -12.86 -7.48 -5.39
C THR A 100 -13.19 -7.49 -3.90
N ARG A 101 -13.72 -6.37 -3.37
CA ARG A 101 -13.89 -6.12 -1.92
C ARG A 101 -12.59 -6.14 -1.12
N LEU A 102 -11.43 -6.15 -1.80
CA LEU A 102 -10.11 -6.11 -1.18
C LEU A 102 -9.65 -4.67 -0.99
N ASN A 103 -8.85 -4.42 0.05
CA ASN A 103 -8.16 -3.14 0.21
C ASN A 103 -7.00 -3.06 -0.79
N VAL A 104 -7.04 -2.05 -1.66
CA VAL A 104 -6.03 -1.79 -2.70
C VAL A 104 -5.35 -0.45 -2.45
N PRO A 105 -4.06 -0.31 -2.78
CA PRO A 105 -3.37 0.96 -2.62
C PRO A 105 -3.87 1.97 -3.66
N ASN A 106 -4.10 3.21 -3.22
CA ASN A 106 -4.61 4.27 -4.09
C ASN A 106 -3.84 5.59 -3.99
N THR A 107 -2.89 5.69 -3.06
CA THR A 107 -1.96 6.81 -2.99
C THR A 107 -0.71 6.44 -2.20
N LEU A 108 0.34 7.21 -2.42
CA LEU A 108 1.63 7.14 -1.76
C LEU A 108 2.00 8.55 -1.30
N LEU A 109 2.36 8.72 -0.02
CA LEU A 109 2.61 10.02 0.58
C LEU A 109 3.95 10.02 1.31
N LYS A 110 4.82 10.97 0.95
CA LYS A 110 6.05 11.28 1.68
C LYS A 110 5.73 12.21 2.85
N LYS A 111 5.06 11.66 3.85
CA LYS A 111 4.60 12.35 5.05
C LYS A 111 4.68 11.42 6.25
N ASP A 112 4.74 12.01 7.43
CA ASP A 112 4.46 11.31 8.66
C ASP A 112 3.00 10.84 8.65
N ILE A 113 2.77 9.56 8.89
CA ILE A 113 1.42 8.99 8.97
C ILE A 113 0.53 9.71 9.99
N ARG A 114 1.12 10.23 11.08
CA ARG A 114 0.40 10.93 12.15
C ARG A 114 -0.24 12.23 11.66
N ASP A 115 0.30 12.83 10.60
CA ASP A 115 -0.24 14.06 10.02
C ASP A 115 -1.41 13.80 9.07
N VAL A 116 -1.60 12.54 8.65
CA VAL A 116 -2.64 12.16 7.68
C VAL A 116 -3.70 11.22 8.24
N THR A 117 -3.51 10.68 9.45
CA THR A 117 -4.49 9.81 10.12
C THR A 117 -5.17 10.47 11.31
N ALA A 118 -6.38 10.00 11.63
CA ALA A 118 -7.07 10.35 12.86
C ALA A 118 -6.28 9.88 14.08
N SER A 119 -6.30 10.70 15.13
CA SER A 119 -5.74 10.32 16.42
C SER A 119 -6.76 9.46 17.21
N PRO A 120 -6.33 8.36 17.86
CA PRO A 120 -4.95 7.84 17.91
C PRO A 120 -4.60 6.95 16.72
N VAL A 121 -3.41 7.16 16.15
CA VAL A 121 -2.80 6.21 15.21
C VAL A 121 -2.44 4.91 15.95
N GLN A 122 -2.66 3.77 15.31
CA GLN A 122 -2.43 2.47 15.91
C GLN A 122 -1.05 1.93 15.54
N LYS A 123 -0.38 1.29 16.49
CA LYS A 123 0.89 0.58 16.25
C LYS A 123 0.62 -0.75 15.54
N VAL A 124 1.44 -1.07 14.54
CA VAL A 124 1.43 -2.39 13.89
C VAL A 124 2.40 -3.32 14.63
N TYR A 125 1.86 -4.37 15.24
CA TYR A 125 2.65 -5.38 15.96
C TYR A 125 3.08 -6.54 15.07
N ALA A 126 2.27 -6.94 14.10
CA ALA A 126 2.61 -8.02 13.18
C ALA A 126 2.01 -7.76 11.80
N VAL A 127 2.65 -8.31 10.77
CA VAL A 127 2.13 -8.36 9.41
C VAL A 127 2.22 -9.79 8.93
N ILE A 128 1.07 -10.34 8.55
CA ILE A 128 0.96 -11.69 8.02
C ILE A 128 0.42 -11.59 6.59
N ALA A 129 1.00 -12.36 5.67
CA ALA A 129 0.67 -12.38 4.26
C ALA A 129 0.25 -13.78 3.79
N LYS A 130 -0.41 -13.80 2.64
CA LYS A 130 -0.73 -14.99 1.85
C LYS A 130 -0.61 -14.69 0.37
N GLY A 131 -0.48 -15.73 -0.43
CA GLY A 131 -0.67 -15.67 -1.87
C GLY A 131 -2.08 -15.18 -2.22
N TYR A 132 -2.22 -14.59 -3.42
CA TYR A 132 -3.50 -14.01 -3.86
C TYR A 132 -4.64 -15.05 -3.87
N THR A 133 -4.34 -16.28 -4.30
CA THR A 133 -5.29 -17.39 -4.42
C THR A 133 -5.37 -18.28 -3.17
N GLU A 134 -4.48 -18.08 -2.20
CA GLU A 134 -4.50 -18.89 -0.98
C GLU A 134 -5.65 -18.48 -0.07
N GLU A 135 -6.22 -19.42 0.67
CA GLU A 135 -7.32 -19.12 1.59
C GLU A 135 -6.80 -18.47 2.89
N LYS A 136 -5.73 -19.04 3.46
CA LYS A 136 -5.21 -18.68 4.78
C LYS A 136 -3.89 -17.92 4.73
N TYR A 137 -3.68 -17.08 5.73
CA TYR A 137 -2.44 -16.33 5.99
C TYR A 137 -1.41 -17.21 6.68
N SER A 138 -0.26 -17.37 6.03
CA SER A 138 0.79 -18.34 6.40
C SER A 138 2.20 -17.74 6.44
N VAL A 139 2.40 -16.52 5.94
CA VAL A 139 3.73 -15.90 5.85
C VAL A 139 3.84 -14.75 6.85
N LEU A 140 4.70 -14.91 7.85
CA LEU A 140 5.03 -13.83 8.79
C LEU A 140 6.05 -12.87 8.16
N GLU A 141 5.61 -11.67 7.77
CA GLU A 141 6.47 -10.64 7.15
C GLU A 141 7.14 -9.73 8.18
N LYS A 142 6.46 -9.53 9.32
CA LYS A 142 6.92 -8.67 10.41
C LYS A 142 6.32 -9.14 11.73
N VAL A 143 7.13 -9.12 12.79
CA VAL A 143 6.67 -9.24 14.18
C VAL A 143 7.45 -8.28 15.07
N ASP A 144 6.77 -7.60 15.97
CA ASP A 144 7.37 -6.79 17.01
C ASP A 144 8.08 -7.71 18.01
N LYS A 145 9.27 -7.32 18.48
CA LYS A 145 10.11 -8.14 19.36
C LYS A 145 9.42 -8.54 20.66
N ASN A 146 8.43 -7.76 21.09
CA ASN A 146 7.70 -7.99 22.33
C ASN A 146 6.44 -8.86 22.14
N LEU A 147 6.14 -9.30 20.91
CA LEU A 147 4.99 -10.15 20.62
C LEU A 147 5.43 -11.59 20.33
N ASN A 148 5.01 -12.52 21.20
CA ASN A 148 5.11 -13.95 20.92
C ASN A 148 3.80 -14.48 20.34
N LEU A 149 3.79 -14.78 19.03
CA LEU A 149 2.59 -15.23 18.31
C LEU A 149 2.07 -16.61 18.76
N THR A 150 2.92 -17.45 19.38
CA THR A 150 2.51 -18.77 19.88
C THR A 150 1.71 -18.69 21.18
N GLY A 151 1.87 -17.60 21.94
CA GLY A 151 1.17 -17.38 23.21
C GLY A 151 -0.02 -16.43 23.12
N VAL A 152 -0.33 -15.91 21.93
CA VAL A 152 -1.39 -14.91 21.71
C VAL A 152 -2.48 -15.51 20.84
N PHE A 153 -3.70 -15.52 21.37
CA PHE A 153 -4.91 -15.84 20.63
C PHE A 153 -5.56 -14.54 20.16
N PHE A 154 -5.85 -14.47 18.86
CA PHE A 154 -6.64 -13.40 18.27
C PHE A 154 -8.13 -13.71 18.40
N LEU A 155 -8.96 -12.75 17.99
CA LEU A 155 -10.40 -12.98 17.82
C LEU A 155 -10.63 -14.14 16.86
N GLU A 156 -11.70 -14.90 17.08
CA GLU A 156 -12.03 -16.11 16.31
C GLU A 156 -12.05 -15.85 14.80
N GLU A 157 -12.58 -14.70 14.38
CA GLU A 157 -12.62 -14.29 12.98
C GLU A 157 -11.22 -14.18 12.35
N ILE A 158 -10.24 -13.69 13.10
CA ILE A 158 -8.86 -13.56 12.66
C ILE A 158 -8.21 -14.94 12.66
N GLU A 159 -8.39 -15.73 13.73
CA GLU A 159 -7.82 -17.08 13.83
C GLU A 159 -8.26 -17.99 12.68
N ARG A 160 -9.52 -17.90 12.24
CA ARG A 160 -10.04 -18.66 11.09
C ARG A 160 -9.33 -18.31 9.78
N MET A 161 -8.78 -17.11 9.67
CA MET A 161 -8.04 -16.65 8.50
C MET A 161 -6.56 -17.07 8.54
N LEU A 162 -6.03 -17.53 9.67
CA LEU A 162 -4.62 -17.87 9.83
C LEU A 162 -4.35 -19.37 9.62
N ASN A 163 -3.18 -19.69 9.08
CA ASN A 163 -2.59 -21.02 9.17
C ASN A 163 -1.59 -21.04 10.32
N ARG A 164 -2.05 -21.35 11.54
CA ARG A 164 -1.22 -21.26 12.75
C ARG A 164 -0.03 -22.19 12.79
N GLU A 165 -0.09 -23.34 12.14
CA GLU A 165 1.04 -24.27 12.08
C GLU A 165 2.23 -23.71 11.30
N SER A 166 1.98 -22.71 10.44
CA SER A 166 3.00 -22.03 9.62
C SER A 166 3.51 -20.70 10.21
N LEU A 167 2.97 -20.24 11.35
CA LEU A 167 3.20 -18.89 11.90
C LEU A 167 3.96 -18.88 13.24
#